data_AF-A0A7W7VU70-F1
#
_entry.id   AF-A0A7W7VU70-F1
#
_cell.length_a   1.000
_cell.length_b   1.000
_cell.length_c   1.000
_cell.angle_alpha   90.00
_cell.angle_beta   90.00
_cell.angle_gamma   90.00
#
_symmetry.space_group_name_H-M   'P 1'
#
loop_
_entity.id
_entity.type
_entity.pdbx_description
1 polymer ?
#
loop_
_entity_poly.entity_id
_entity_poly.type
_entity_poly.pdbx_seq_one_letter_code
_entity_poly.pdbx_strand_id
1 'polypeptide(L)'
;MTVPLSDEQHAAIRAREQAATPGPWTVEWDHDDVSDQPFPVSLGPIGYLEHHGERDVADAEFIAHAREDVPLLLAEVDRLRAELATARADAINEAIGSFTGLANLAPDSHRAPGLNFAIGALMAVRDYPVPAARTAAADGPHTT
;
A
#
# COMPACT_ATOMS: atom_id res chain seq x y z
N MET A 1 -9.34 10.41 11.87
CA MET A 1 -8.25 10.56 10.88
C MET A 1 -7.57 9.21 10.77
N THR A 2 -7.49 8.62 9.57
CA THR A 2 -6.85 7.33 9.33
C THR A 2 -5.33 7.53 9.20
N VAL A 3 -4.56 6.66 9.84
CA VAL A 3 -3.08 6.67 9.74
C VAL A 3 -2.70 6.10 8.36
N PRO A 4 -1.76 6.72 7.62
CA PRO A 4 -1.26 6.15 6.37
C PRO A 4 -0.72 4.73 6.58
N LEU A 5 -1.04 3.82 5.66
CA LEU A 5 -0.53 2.45 5.66
C LEU A 5 1.01 2.49 5.58
N SER A 6 1.71 1.80 6.49
CA SER A 6 3.17 1.72 6.42
C SER A 6 3.62 0.81 5.26
N ASP A 7 4.91 0.87 4.90
CA ASP A 7 5.47 -0.02 3.87
C ASP A 7 5.49 -1.48 4.31
N GLU A 8 5.77 -1.73 5.59
CA GLU A 8 5.74 -3.06 6.17
C GLU A 8 4.33 -3.64 6.16
N GLN A 9 3.32 -2.86 6.55
CA GLN A 9 1.92 -3.29 6.51
C GLN A 9 1.48 -3.57 5.08
N HIS A 10 1.85 -2.72 4.13
CA HIS A 10 1.55 -2.91 2.72
C HIS A 10 2.21 -4.18 2.16
N ALA A 11 3.48 -4.42 2.47
CA ALA A 11 4.20 -5.64 2.08
C ALA A 11 3.59 -6.90 2.73
N ALA A 12 3.19 -6.82 3.99
CA ALA A 12 2.54 -7.93 4.69
C ALA A 12 1.18 -8.30 4.07
N ILE A 13 0.38 -7.31 3.65
CA ILE A 13 -0.88 -7.55 2.94
C ILE A 13 -0.61 -8.21 1.58
N ARG A 14 0.38 -7.71 0.82
CA ARG A 14 0.78 -8.31 -0.46
C ARG A 14 1.24 -9.75 -0.31
N ALA A 15 2.04 -10.04 0.73
CA ALA A 15 2.49 -11.40 0.99
C ALA A 15 1.32 -12.36 1.28
N ARG A 16 0.30 -11.90 2.02
CA ARG A 16 -0.92 -12.69 2.27
C ARG A 16 -1.74 -12.90 1.01
N GLU A 17 -1.88 -11.85 0.18
CA GLU A 17 -2.57 -11.94 -1.12
C GLU A 17 -1.91 -12.97 -2.05
N GLN A 18 -0.57 -12.96 -2.14
CA GLN A 18 0.19 -13.89 -2.97
C GLN A 18 0.19 -15.32 -2.44
N ALA A 19 0.13 -15.49 -1.12
CA ALA A 19 0.05 -16.80 -0.47
C ALA A 19 -1.35 -17.43 -0.55
N ALA A 20 -2.38 -16.62 -0.83
CA ALA A 20 -3.75 -17.09 -0.97
C ALA A 20 -3.93 -17.92 -2.26
N THR A 21 -4.92 -18.81 -2.27
CA THR A 21 -5.24 -19.62 -3.45
C THR A 21 -5.58 -18.73 -4.65
N PRO A 22 -5.13 -19.09 -5.87
CA PRO A 22 -5.53 -18.36 -7.08
C PRO A 22 -7.06 -18.30 -7.22
N GLY A 23 -7.57 -17.15 -7.67
CA GLY A 23 -8.99 -16.96 -7.97
C GLY A 23 -9.39 -17.42 -9.38
N PRO A 24 -10.66 -17.23 -9.77
CA PRO A 24 -11.72 -16.62 -8.95
C PRO A 24 -12.18 -17.56 -7.83
N TRP A 25 -12.57 -17.00 -6.69
CA TRP A 25 -13.24 -17.75 -5.64
C TRP A 25 -14.76 -17.68 -5.89
N THR A 26 -15.46 -18.77 -5.61
CA THR A 26 -16.91 -18.87 -5.81
C THR A 26 -17.57 -19.32 -4.52
N VAL A 27 -18.85 -18.97 -4.39
CA VAL A 27 -19.68 -19.39 -3.26
C VAL A 27 -20.63 -20.49 -3.71
N GLU A 28 -20.68 -21.58 -2.97
CA GLU A 28 -21.57 -22.72 -3.23
C GLU A 28 -22.39 -23.01 -1.97
N TRP A 29 -23.70 -23.08 -2.14
CA TRP A 29 -24.67 -23.25 -1.06
C TRP A 29 -25.31 -24.64 -1.04
N ASP A 30 -25.27 -25.31 -2.19
CA ASP A 30 -25.88 -26.62 -2.34
C ASP A 30 -24.93 -27.68 -1.78
N HIS A 31 -25.32 -28.28 -0.66
CA HIS A 31 -24.56 -29.35 0.00
C HIS A 31 -24.95 -30.73 -0.53
N ASP A 32 -25.86 -30.79 -1.51
CA ASP A 32 -26.19 -32.02 -2.21
C ASP A 32 -25.00 -32.36 -3.13
N ASP A 33 -24.12 -33.23 -2.64
CA ASP A 33 -22.98 -33.85 -3.34
C ASP A 33 -21.66 -33.05 -3.47
N VAL A 34 -21.15 -32.51 -2.35
CA VAL A 34 -19.70 -32.21 -2.26
C VAL A 34 -18.85 -33.51 -2.42
N SER A 35 -19.47 -34.70 -2.32
CA SER A 35 -18.82 -36.00 -2.52
C SER A 35 -18.90 -36.60 -3.93
N ASP A 36 -19.83 -36.18 -4.81
CA ASP A 36 -20.12 -36.89 -6.07
C ASP A 36 -20.01 -36.05 -7.35
N GLN A 37 -19.75 -34.74 -7.25
CA GLN A 37 -19.43 -33.92 -8.44
C GLN A 37 -17.95 -34.01 -8.80
N PRO A 38 -17.58 -34.24 -10.07
CA PRO A 38 -16.24 -33.99 -10.55
C PRO A 38 -16.08 -32.48 -10.67
N PHE A 39 -15.90 -31.80 -9.53
CA PHE A 39 -15.44 -30.42 -9.51
C PHE A 39 -14.23 -30.32 -10.45
N PRO A 40 -14.10 -29.26 -11.26
CA PRO A 40 -12.85 -29.00 -11.95
C PRO A 40 -11.78 -28.89 -10.88
N VAL A 41 -11.06 -29.99 -10.72
CA VAL A 41 -10.11 -30.20 -9.66
C VAL A 41 -9.04 -29.16 -9.86
N SER A 42 -8.88 -28.31 -8.85
CA SER A 42 -7.55 -28.30 -8.31
C SER A 42 -7.47 -28.30 -6.80
N LEU A 43 -8.47 -27.85 -6.01
CA LEU A 43 -8.27 -27.74 -4.55
C LEU A 43 -9.47 -28.04 -3.62
N GLY A 44 -10.68 -28.33 -4.13
CA GLY A 44 -11.86 -28.45 -3.26
C GLY A 44 -12.26 -27.10 -2.62
N PRO A 45 -13.22 -27.08 -1.67
CA PRO A 45 -13.67 -25.84 -1.04
C PRO A 45 -12.53 -25.16 -0.27
N ILE A 46 -12.32 -23.87 -0.54
CA ILE A 46 -11.24 -23.06 0.05
C ILE A 46 -11.58 -22.60 1.48
N GLY A 47 -12.85 -22.68 1.86
CA GLY A 47 -13.34 -22.42 3.23
C GLY A 47 -14.81 -22.80 3.38
N TYR A 48 -15.23 -23.00 4.63
CA TYR A 48 -16.64 -23.20 5.01
C TYR A 48 -17.05 -22.10 5.98
N LEU A 49 -18.26 -21.56 5.78
CA LEU A 49 -18.87 -20.61 6.68
C LEU A 49 -20.06 -21.29 7.36
N GLU A 50 -20.13 -21.21 8.68
CA GLU A 50 -21.31 -21.70 9.41
C GLU A 50 -22.52 -20.85 9.06
N HIS A 51 -23.64 -21.51 8.74
CA HIS A 51 -24.87 -20.82 8.37
C HIS A 51 -25.69 -20.44 9.61
N HIS A 52 -25.77 -19.15 9.90
CA HIS A 52 -26.58 -18.49 10.92
C HIS A 52 -27.68 -17.56 10.33
N GLY A 53 -27.83 -17.48 8.99
CA GLY A 53 -28.94 -16.80 8.29
C GLY A 53 -28.53 -16.05 7.01
N GLU A 54 -29.37 -15.12 6.54
CA GLU A 54 -29.14 -14.38 5.28
C GLU A 54 -27.84 -13.55 5.24
N ARG A 55 -27.26 -13.21 6.40
CA ARG A 55 -25.99 -12.46 6.48
C ARG A 55 -24.80 -13.26 5.99
N ASP A 56 -24.82 -14.57 6.13
CA ASP A 56 -23.68 -15.40 5.74
C ASP A 56 -23.51 -15.41 4.22
N VAL A 57 -24.59 -15.17 3.48
CA VAL A 57 -24.54 -15.07 2.02
C VAL A 57 -23.74 -13.86 1.59
N ALA A 58 -24.05 -12.70 2.16
CA ALA A 58 -23.32 -11.47 1.89
C ALA A 58 -21.85 -11.55 2.34
N ASP A 59 -21.57 -12.17 3.49
CA ASP A 59 -20.20 -12.34 3.98
C ASP A 59 -19.40 -13.30 3.09
N ALA A 60 -20.00 -14.39 2.61
CA ALA A 60 -19.37 -15.33 1.68
C ALA A 60 -19.07 -14.70 0.33
N GLU A 61 -20.01 -13.94 -0.23
CA GLU A 61 -19.83 -13.19 -1.48
C GLU A 61 -18.73 -12.15 -1.33
N PHE A 62 -18.70 -11.42 -0.21
CA PHE A 62 -17.63 -10.46 0.10
C PHE A 62 -16.26 -11.13 0.15
N ILE A 63 -16.14 -12.27 0.83
CA ILE A 63 -14.88 -13.03 0.91
C ILE A 63 -14.46 -13.54 -0.47
N ALA A 64 -15.40 -14.06 -1.28
CA ALA A 64 -15.12 -14.55 -2.62
C ALA A 64 -14.55 -13.42 -3.52
N HIS A 65 -15.19 -12.24 -3.50
CA HIS A 65 -14.73 -11.08 -4.26
C HIS A 65 -13.42 -10.49 -3.74
N ALA A 66 -13.08 -10.67 -2.47
CA ALA A 66 -11.80 -10.19 -1.92
C ALA A 66 -10.58 -10.70 -2.73
N ARG A 67 -10.67 -11.88 -3.37
CA ARG A 67 -9.56 -12.39 -4.19
C ARG A 67 -9.27 -11.54 -5.42
N GLU A 68 -10.27 -10.85 -5.96
CA GLU A 68 -10.17 -9.97 -7.13
C GLU A 68 -9.95 -8.51 -6.68
N ASP A 69 -10.67 -8.08 -5.65
CA ASP A 69 -10.63 -6.71 -5.15
C ASP A 69 -9.30 -6.37 -4.47
N VAL A 70 -8.75 -7.25 -3.63
CA VAL A 70 -7.52 -6.96 -2.88
C VAL A 70 -6.31 -6.72 -3.81
N PRO A 71 -6.04 -7.55 -4.85
CA PRO A 71 -5.00 -7.24 -5.82
C PRO A 71 -5.19 -5.90 -6.53
N LEU A 72 -6.43 -5.57 -6.93
CA LEU A 72 -6.75 -4.30 -7.57
C LEU A 72 -6.46 -3.11 -6.64
N LEU A 73 -6.87 -3.21 -5.37
CA LEU A 73 -6.62 -2.18 -4.37
C LEU A 73 -5.13 -2.03 -4.06
N LEU A 74 -4.37 -3.12 -3.98
CA LEU A 74 -2.91 -3.08 -3.80
C LEU A 74 -2.21 -2.40 -4.99
N ALA A 75 -2.64 -2.69 -6.22
CA ALA A 75 -2.11 -2.03 -7.42
C ALA A 75 -2.44 -0.53 -7.43
N GLU A 76 -3.64 -0.15 -6.98
CA GLU A 76 -4.04 1.25 -6.89
C GLU A 76 -3.26 2.02 -5.80
N VAL A 77 -3.01 1.39 -4.65
CA VAL A 77 -2.14 1.96 -3.61
C VAL A 77 -0.72 2.18 -4.12
N ASP A 78 -0.16 1.21 -4.88
CA ASP A 78 1.14 1.37 -5.54
C ASP A 78 1.16 2.55 -6.50
N ARG A 79 0.15 2.64 -7.37
CA ARG A 79 0.02 3.74 -8.34
C ARG A 79 -0.01 5.09 -7.64
N LEU A 80 -0.87 5.24 -6.62
CA LEU A 80 -1.01 6.48 -5.86
C LEU A 80 0.27 6.86 -5.11
N ARG A 81 0.98 5.87 -4.54
CA ARG A 81 2.28 6.11 -3.88
C ARG A 81 3.34 6.57 -4.88
N ALA A 82 3.38 5.97 -6.07
CA ALA A 82 4.29 6.38 -7.14
C ALA A 82 3.98 7.81 -7.63
N GLU A 83 2.71 8.15 -7.84
CA GLU A 83 2.29 9.49 -8.24
C GLU A 83 2.63 10.54 -7.17
N LEU A 84 2.40 10.24 -5.90
CA LEU A 84 2.75 11.12 -4.80
C LEU A 84 4.27 11.34 -4.72
N ALA A 85 5.07 10.29 -4.94
CA ALA A 85 6.52 10.39 -4.96
C ALA A 85 7.01 11.28 -6.13
N THR A 86 6.44 11.10 -7.32
CA THR A 86 6.72 11.94 -8.49
C THR A 86 6.34 13.40 -8.23
N ALA A 87 5.11 13.66 -7.79
CA ALA A 87 4.65 15.02 -7.51
C ALA A 87 5.52 15.73 -6.46
N ARG A 88 5.98 14.99 -5.44
CA ARG A 88 6.92 15.51 -4.44
C ARG A 88 8.28 15.82 -5.04
N ALA A 89 8.83 14.95 -5.88
CA ALA A 89 10.10 15.18 -6.55
C ALA A 89 10.05 16.40 -7.48
N ASP A 90 8.97 16.54 -8.24
CA ASP A 90 8.73 17.67 -9.13
C ASP A 90 8.68 18.99 -8.35
N ALA A 91 7.93 19.04 -7.25
CA ALA A 91 7.86 20.22 -6.40
C ALA A 91 9.23 20.60 -5.80
N ILE A 92 10.04 19.62 -5.40
CA ILE A 92 11.40 19.87 -4.89
C ILE A 92 12.31 20.38 -6.00
N ASN A 93 12.24 19.80 -7.20
CA ASN A 93 13.05 20.23 -8.34
C ASN A 93 12.69 21.64 -8.80
N GLU A 94 11.40 21.99 -8.81
CA GLU A 94 10.91 23.34 -9.09
C GLU A 94 11.47 24.35 -8.06
N ALA A 95 11.44 24.00 -6.77
CA ALA A 95 12.00 24.83 -5.72
C ALA A 95 13.51 25.02 -5.88
N ILE A 96 14.26 23.94 -6.16
CA ILE A 96 15.71 24.00 -6.43
C ILE A 96 15.98 24.93 -7.62
N GLY A 97 15.24 24.77 -8.72
CA GLY A 97 15.38 25.61 -9.90
C GLY A 97 15.13 27.09 -9.60
N SER A 98 14.08 27.39 -8.84
CA SER A 98 13.73 28.75 -8.42
C SER A 98 14.83 29.40 -7.58
N PHE A 99 15.33 28.69 -6.55
CA PHE A 99 16.42 29.22 -5.72
C PHE A 99 17.73 29.36 -6.49
N THR A 100 18.03 28.44 -7.40
CA THR A 100 19.20 28.52 -8.28
C THR A 100 19.12 29.74 -9.19
N GLY A 101 17.94 30.00 -9.78
CA GLY A 101 17.69 31.19 -10.58
C GLY A 101 17.91 32.48 -9.78
N LEU A 102 17.39 32.54 -8.55
CA LEU A 102 17.60 33.69 -7.66
C LEU A 102 19.07 33.90 -7.29
N ALA A 103 19.81 32.83 -7.00
CA ALA A 103 21.23 32.91 -6.68
C ALA A 103 22.05 33.45 -7.87
N ASN A 104 21.72 33.01 -9.09
CA ASN A 104 22.39 33.44 -10.32
C ASN A 104 22.12 34.90 -10.69
N LEU A 105 20.96 35.45 -10.33
CA LEU A 105 20.62 36.85 -10.60
C LEU A 105 21.40 37.84 -9.74
N ALA A 106 21.87 37.43 -8.55
CA ALA A 106 22.60 38.29 -7.62
C ALA A 106 23.68 37.51 -6.85
N PRO A 107 24.75 37.05 -7.53
CA PRO A 107 25.76 36.16 -6.95
C PRO A 107 26.52 36.81 -5.79
N ASP A 108 26.71 38.13 -5.84
CA ASP A 108 27.42 38.89 -4.79
C ASP A 108 26.48 39.41 -3.69
N SER A 109 25.20 39.01 -3.69
CA SER A 109 24.27 39.45 -2.66
C SER A 109 24.56 38.80 -1.32
N HIS A 110 24.31 39.54 -0.22
CA HIS A 110 24.35 38.99 1.14
C HIS A 110 23.39 37.79 1.35
N ARG A 111 22.44 37.57 0.42
CA ARG A 111 21.48 36.45 0.44
C ARG A 111 22.00 35.20 -0.25
N ALA A 112 23.02 35.30 -1.11
CA ALA A 112 23.55 34.18 -1.87
C ALA A 112 23.96 32.97 -0.99
N PRO A 113 24.62 33.15 0.18
CA PRO A 113 24.90 32.02 1.07
C PRO A 113 23.64 31.29 1.57
N GLY A 114 22.58 32.04 1.89
CA GLY A 114 21.31 31.46 2.34
C GLY A 114 20.56 30.71 1.24
N LEU A 115 20.60 31.23 0.01
CA LEU A 115 20.02 30.55 -1.16
C LEU A 115 20.77 29.25 -1.49
N ASN A 116 22.10 29.28 -1.47
CA ASN A 116 22.93 28.10 -1.69
C ASN A 116 22.72 27.04 -0.60
N PHE A 117 22.55 27.46 0.66
CA PHE A 117 22.17 26.57 1.74
C PHE A 117 20.81 25.92 1.49
N ALA A 118 19.79 26.69 1.10
CA ALA A 118 18.46 26.15 0.80
C ALA A 118 18.47 25.15 -0.36
N ILE A 119 19.22 25.45 -1.43
CA ILE A 119 19.43 24.51 -2.55
C ILE A 119 20.04 23.21 -2.05
N GLY A 120 21.11 23.28 -1.26
CA GLY A 120 21.77 22.09 -0.70
C GLY A 120 20.84 21.27 0.21
N ALA A 121 20.03 21.93 1.04
CA ALA A 121 19.05 21.26 1.89
C ALA A 121 17.95 20.56 1.06
N LEU A 122 17.47 21.19 0.00
CA LEU A 122 16.46 20.60 -0.89
C LEU A 122 17.02 19.41 -1.67
N MET A 123 18.28 19.49 -2.15
CA MET A 123 18.97 18.35 -2.75
C MET A 123 19.10 17.19 -1.75
N ALA A 124 19.49 17.49 -0.51
CA ALA A 124 19.57 16.47 0.53
C ALA A 124 18.20 15.81 0.80
N VAL A 125 17.11 16.58 0.81
CA VAL A 125 15.74 16.04 0.97
C VAL A 125 15.30 15.21 -0.23
N ARG A 126 15.63 15.63 -1.45
CA ARG A 126 15.33 14.88 -2.69
C ARG A 126 16.03 13.53 -2.71
N ASP A 127 17.30 13.53 -2.32
CA ASP A 127 18.16 12.36 -2.38
C ASP A 127 18.04 11.49 -1.09
N TYR A 128 17.26 11.95 -0.10
CA TYR A 128 17.03 11.22 1.13
C TYR A 128 16.12 10.00 0.87
N PRO A 129 16.60 8.77 1.10
CA PRO A 129 15.73 7.62 1.06
C PRO A 129 14.71 7.77 2.19
N VAL A 130 13.41 7.72 1.87
CA VAL A 130 12.37 7.71 2.90
C VAL A 130 12.62 6.48 3.78
N PRO A 131 13.01 6.62 5.05
CA PRO A 131 13.16 5.46 5.92
C PRO A 131 11.80 4.81 6.03
N ALA A 132 11.74 3.49 5.80
CA ALA A 132 10.55 2.68 6.06
C ALA A 132 10.00 3.13 7.42
N ALA A 133 8.74 3.60 7.42
CA ALA A 133 8.14 4.30 8.54
C ALA A 133 8.52 3.61 9.85
N ARG A 134 9.23 4.35 10.72
CA ARG A 134 9.69 3.91 12.03
C ARG A 134 8.56 3.14 12.71
N THR A 135 8.73 1.82 12.80
CA THR A 135 7.85 0.96 13.57
C THR A 135 7.80 1.55 14.97
N ALA A 136 6.65 2.12 15.33
CA ALA A 136 6.35 2.39 16.71
C ALA A 136 6.29 1.03 17.39
N ALA A 137 7.38 0.70 18.08
CA ALA A 137 7.47 -0.44 18.97
C ALA A 137 6.26 -0.41 19.92
N ALA A 138 5.29 -1.28 19.63
CA ALA A 138 4.33 -1.75 20.61
C ALA A 138 4.90 -3.03 21.25
N ASP A 139 6.15 -2.96 21.72
CA ASP A 139 6.67 -3.90 22.72
C ASP A 139 6.31 -3.32 24.09
N GLY A 140 5.13 -3.70 24.58
CA GLY A 140 4.80 -3.69 26.00
C GLY A 140 4.81 -5.14 26.49
N PRO A 141 5.58 -5.49 27.54
CA PRO A 141 5.54 -6.82 28.10
C PRO A 141 4.30 -6.94 28.99
N HIS A 142 3.38 -7.83 28.64
CA HIS A 142 2.42 -8.38 29.60
C HIS A 142 2.59 -9.89 29.67
N THR A 143 3.58 -10.29 30.46
CA THR A 143 3.41 -11.39 31.42
C THR A 143 2.14 -11.15 32.24
N THR A 144 1.15 -12.04 32.19
CA THR A 144 0.89 -13.10 33.19
C THR A 144 -0.26 -13.97 32.68
#